data_AF-A0A1Q7CNZ6-F1
#
_entry.id   AF-A0A1Q7CNZ6-F1
#
_cell.length_a   1.000
_cell.length_b   1.000
_cell.length_c   1.000
_cell.angle_alpha   90.00
_cell.angle_beta   90.00
_cell.angle_gamma   90.00
#
_symmetry.space_group_name_H-M   'P 1'
#
loop_
_entity.id
_entity.type
_entity.pdbx_description
1 polymer ?
#
loop_
_entity_poly.entity_id
_entity_poly.type
_entity_poly.pdbx_seq_one_letter_code
_entity_poly.pdbx_strand_id
1 'polypeptide(L)'
;MIWLCVPDREISAVARALSHSVGWKGKIAFHSSGALASDELDLLRRRGAAVASVHPMMTFVRGSIPSLKGVAFALEGDAKAIRLARKITRDLGGDAFSISKTNKIAYHAWGGFSSPLLVAMLVTAERVAKAAGLSAAQARKIMLPIVRQTLANYSALGPAGAFSGPIVRGDVPVVQKHLRTLQKIPRAKEVYGALAQAALEYLPARNRKGLKKLLAG
;
A
#
# COMPACT_ATOMS: atom_id res chain seq x y z
N MET A 1 -15.41 19.89 15.02
CA MET A 1 -15.10 18.53 14.53
C MET A 1 -13.85 18.07 15.27
N ILE A 2 -13.74 16.79 15.61
CA ILE A 2 -12.52 16.21 16.19
C ILE A 2 -12.04 15.08 15.27
N TRP A 3 -10.75 15.07 14.92
CA TRP A 3 -10.15 14.03 14.08
C TRP A 3 -9.09 13.27 14.88
N LEU A 4 -9.34 11.98 15.13
CA LEU A 4 -8.47 11.09 15.87
C LEU A 4 -7.38 10.55 14.93
N CYS A 5 -6.18 11.14 15.03
CA CYS A 5 -4.97 10.70 14.33
C CYS A 5 -4.02 9.98 15.30
N VAL A 6 -4.52 8.92 15.93
CA VAL A 6 -3.80 8.07 16.90
C VAL A 6 -3.57 6.67 16.30
N PRO A 7 -2.67 5.84 16.88
CA PRO A 7 -2.55 4.45 16.43
C PRO A 7 -3.88 3.71 16.48
N ASP A 8 -4.11 2.81 15.54
CA ASP A 8 -5.38 2.10 15.36
C ASP A 8 -5.95 1.51 16.66
N ARG A 9 -5.10 0.85 17.45
CA ARG A 9 -5.47 0.24 18.74
C ARG A 9 -5.99 1.23 19.79
N GLU A 10 -5.66 2.52 19.66
CA GLU A 10 -6.00 3.57 20.62
C GLU A 10 -7.32 4.28 20.26
N ILE A 11 -7.83 4.12 19.04
CA ILE A 11 -8.98 4.89 18.53
C ILE A 11 -10.20 4.74 19.44
N SER A 12 -10.58 3.50 19.78
CA SER A 12 -11.72 3.21 20.65
C SER A 12 -11.53 3.77 22.07
N ALA A 13 -10.32 3.66 22.62
CA ALA A 13 -10.00 4.15 23.96
C ALA A 13 -10.09 5.68 24.04
N VAL A 14 -9.54 6.38 23.04
CA VAL A 14 -9.63 7.83 22.93
C VAL A 14 -11.07 8.28 22.69
N ALA A 15 -11.83 7.58 21.84
CA ALA A 15 -13.25 7.86 21.64
C ALA A 15 -14.05 7.73 22.95
N ARG A 16 -13.76 6.71 23.77
CA ARG A 16 -14.36 6.55 25.10
C ARG A 16 -14.01 7.72 26.02
N ALA A 17 -12.74 8.09 26.13
CA ALA A 17 -12.31 9.21 26.96
C ALA A 17 -13.00 10.53 26.55
N LEU A 18 -13.10 10.78 25.25
CA LEU A 18 -13.77 11.98 24.73
C LEU A 18 -15.30 11.96 24.90
N SER A 19 -15.92 10.79 25.00
CA SER A 19 -17.39 10.68 25.17
C SER A 19 -17.89 11.32 26.46
N HIS A 20 -17.02 11.47 27.46
CA HIS A 20 -17.31 12.07 28.76
C HIS A 20 -16.82 13.52 28.91
N SER A 21 -15.87 13.96 28.08
CA SER A 21 -15.24 15.29 28.24
C SER A 21 -15.94 16.41 27.46
N VAL A 22 -16.74 16.08 26.44
CA VAL A 22 -17.44 17.07 25.60
C VAL A 22 -18.86 16.64 25.25
N GLY A 23 -19.78 17.59 25.07
CA GLY A 23 -21.11 17.32 24.53
C GLY A 23 -21.07 17.02 23.03
N TRP A 24 -21.57 15.87 22.58
CA TRP A 24 -21.38 15.41 21.20
C TRP A 24 -22.52 15.70 20.23
N LYS A 25 -23.68 16.14 20.73
CA LYS A 25 -24.87 16.44 19.91
C LYS A 25 -24.51 17.41 18.77
N GLY A 26 -24.71 16.95 17.53
CA GLY A 26 -24.46 17.73 16.32
C GLY A 26 -23.00 17.86 15.89
N LYS A 27 -22.04 17.38 16.69
CA LYS A 27 -20.60 17.39 16.34
C LYS A 27 -20.28 16.28 15.34
N ILE A 28 -19.05 16.33 14.81
CA ILE A 28 -18.51 15.35 13.88
C ILE A 28 -17.18 14.81 14.42
N ALA A 29 -17.00 13.50 14.36
CA ALA A 29 -15.75 12.82 14.70
C ALA A 29 -15.21 12.02 13.52
N PHE A 30 -13.90 12.07 13.30
CA PHE A 30 -13.20 11.24 12.32
C PHE A 30 -12.12 10.40 12.97
N HIS A 31 -11.72 9.31 12.32
CA HIS A 31 -10.43 8.67 12.56
C HIS A 31 -9.75 8.32 11.23
N SER A 32 -8.43 8.12 11.25
CA SER A 32 -7.65 7.91 10.03
C SER A 32 -7.36 6.45 9.67
N SER A 33 -7.73 5.45 10.48
CA SER A 33 -7.41 4.04 10.18
C SER A 33 -7.91 3.58 8.80
N GLY A 34 -7.02 2.96 8.02
CA GLY A 34 -7.36 2.30 6.76
C GLY A 34 -8.04 0.95 6.96
N ALA A 35 -7.91 0.31 8.13
CA ALA A 35 -8.39 -1.04 8.40
C ALA A 35 -9.67 -1.05 9.25
N LEU A 36 -9.73 -0.22 10.29
CA LEU A 36 -10.85 -0.17 11.22
C LEU A 36 -12.02 0.65 10.65
N ALA A 37 -13.25 0.23 10.92
CA ALA A 37 -14.43 0.96 10.50
C ALA A 37 -14.76 2.11 11.46
N SER A 38 -15.62 3.01 11.01
CA SER A 38 -16.18 4.13 11.77
C SER A 38 -16.96 3.70 13.01
N ASP A 39 -17.23 2.40 13.15
CA ASP A 39 -17.83 1.76 14.33
C ASP A 39 -16.94 1.88 15.58
N GLU A 40 -15.63 2.08 15.42
CA GLU A 40 -14.73 2.39 16.55
C GLU A 40 -15.12 3.70 17.26
N LEU A 41 -15.90 4.56 16.60
CA LEU A 41 -16.41 5.81 17.14
C LEU A 41 -17.87 5.73 17.61
N ASP A 42 -18.44 4.52 17.71
CA ASP A 42 -19.85 4.28 18.06
C ASP A 42 -20.30 4.94 19.37
N LEU A 43 -19.42 5.00 20.37
CA LEU A 43 -19.69 5.68 21.62
C LEU A 43 -19.98 7.17 21.41
N LEU A 44 -19.26 7.81 20.48
CA LEU A 44 -19.50 9.20 20.11
C LEU A 44 -20.78 9.35 19.30
N ARG A 45 -21.06 8.39 18.40
CA ARG A 45 -22.31 8.34 17.63
C ARG A 45 -23.52 8.28 18.56
N ARG A 46 -23.51 7.41 19.57
CA ARG A 46 -24.57 7.30 20.60
C ARG A 46 -24.75 8.57 21.43
N ARG A 47 -23.73 9.42 21.54
CA ARG A 47 -23.80 10.74 22.20
C ARG A 47 -24.24 11.88 21.25
N GLY A 48 -24.65 11.54 20.03
CA GLY A 48 -25.23 12.47 19.05
C GLY A 48 -24.23 13.05 18.05
N ALA A 49 -23.02 12.49 17.95
CA ALA A 49 -22.07 12.82 16.89
C ALA A 49 -22.45 12.14 15.57
N ALA A 50 -22.07 12.72 14.45
CA ALA A 50 -21.92 11.98 13.19
C ALA A 50 -20.45 11.57 13.04
N VAL A 51 -20.18 10.32 12.66
CA VAL A 51 -18.82 9.77 12.65
C VAL A 51 -18.44 9.21 11.29
N ALA A 52 -17.16 9.25 10.94
CA ALA A 52 -16.64 8.60 9.74
C ALA A 52 -15.20 8.14 9.91
N SER A 53 -14.81 7.15 9.12
CA SER A 53 -13.42 6.86 8.83
C SER A 53 -13.00 7.63 7.59
N VAL A 54 -11.83 8.27 7.67
CA VAL A 54 -11.27 9.16 6.64
C VAL A 54 -9.79 8.81 6.48
N HIS A 55 -9.45 7.86 5.60
CA HIS A 55 -8.07 7.41 5.44
C HIS A 55 -7.43 7.97 4.16
N PRO A 56 -6.40 8.82 4.25
CA PRO A 56 -5.55 9.16 3.10
C PRO A 56 -4.73 7.94 2.67
N MET A 57 -4.83 7.53 1.41
CA MET A 57 -4.04 6.45 0.80
C MET A 57 -2.61 6.94 0.54
N MET A 58 -1.86 7.18 1.62
CA MET A 58 -0.52 7.77 1.56
C MET A 58 0.39 7.18 2.65
N THR A 59 1.70 7.23 2.41
CA THR A 59 2.72 6.84 3.39
C THR A 59 3.10 8.03 4.26
N PHE A 60 2.99 7.85 5.57
CA PHE A 60 3.43 8.83 6.57
C PHE A 60 4.54 8.21 7.41
N VAL A 61 5.73 8.81 7.34
CA VAL A 61 6.91 8.38 8.10
C VAL A 61 7.53 9.57 8.80
N ARG A 62 8.11 9.34 9.97
CA ARG A 62 8.73 10.39 10.78
C ARG A 62 9.80 11.14 9.96
N GLY A 63 9.73 12.47 9.99
CA GLY A 63 10.68 13.33 9.26
C GLY A 63 10.30 13.58 7.79
N SER A 64 9.18 13.06 7.30
CA SER A 64 8.63 13.36 5.98
C SER A 64 7.22 13.93 6.10
N ILE A 65 6.95 15.00 5.34
CA ILE A 65 5.62 15.60 5.22
C ILE A 65 5.22 15.46 3.74
N PRO A 66 4.44 14.44 3.36
CA PRO A 66 4.04 14.28 1.97
C PRO A 66 3.05 15.38 1.56
N SER A 67 3.04 15.73 0.27
CA SER A 67 1.92 16.49 -0.29
C SER A 67 0.67 15.62 -0.31
N LEU A 68 -0.49 16.21 0.02
CA LEU A 68 -1.80 15.55 -0.08
C LEU A 68 -2.50 15.83 -1.43
N LYS A 69 -1.87 16.62 -2.30
CA LYS A 69 -2.41 16.92 -3.63
C LYS A 69 -2.48 15.64 -4.47
N GLY A 70 -3.66 15.33 -5.02
CA GLY A 70 -3.92 14.12 -5.80
C GLY A 70 -3.96 12.83 -4.97
N VAL A 71 -3.88 12.91 -3.63
CA VAL A 71 -4.00 11.74 -2.76
C VAL A 71 -5.47 11.34 -2.67
N ALA A 72 -5.75 10.05 -2.89
CA ALA A 72 -7.09 9.51 -2.70
C ALA A 72 -7.37 9.25 -1.22
N PHE A 73 -8.54 9.69 -0.74
CA PHE A 73 -9.05 9.43 0.60
C PHE A 73 -10.22 8.46 0.52
N ALA A 74 -10.09 7.32 1.21
CA ALA A 74 -11.16 6.36 1.37
C ALA A 74 -12.07 6.76 2.52
N LEU A 75 -13.37 6.90 2.24
CA LEU A 75 -14.35 7.41 3.19
C LEU A 75 -15.47 6.39 3.44
N GLU A 76 -15.82 6.19 4.70
CA GLU A 76 -17.07 5.50 5.11
C GLU A 76 -17.58 6.02 6.46
N GLY A 77 -18.90 6.01 6.65
CA GLY A 77 -19.54 6.51 7.86
C GLY A 77 -20.82 7.28 7.60
N ASP A 78 -21.23 8.09 8.56
CA ASP A 78 -22.50 8.82 8.54
C ASP A 78 -22.52 9.91 7.46
N ALA A 79 -23.65 10.08 6.77
CA ALA A 79 -23.77 11.00 5.64
C ALA A 79 -23.33 12.44 5.96
N LYS A 80 -23.63 12.94 7.17
CA LYS A 80 -23.19 14.28 7.63
C LYS A 80 -21.66 14.37 7.76
N ALA A 81 -21.05 13.33 8.31
CA ALA A 81 -19.60 13.24 8.49
C ALA A 81 -18.89 13.12 7.13
N ILE A 82 -19.42 12.30 6.21
CA ILE A 82 -18.89 12.14 4.85
C ILE A 82 -18.94 13.43 4.03
N ARG A 83 -20.01 14.22 4.14
CA ARG A 83 -20.07 15.52 3.43
C ARG A 83 -18.95 16.47 3.87
N LEU A 84 -18.67 16.53 5.18
CA LEU A 84 -17.56 17.35 5.68
C LEU A 84 -16.20 16.76 5.29
N ALA A 85 -16.01 15.44 5.39
CA ALA A 85 -14.78 14.76 5.00
C ALA A 85 -14.44 15.04 3.52
N ARG A 86 -15.42 14.92 2.61
CA ARG A 86 -15.25 15.25 1.19
C ARG A 86 -14.86 16.71 0.97
N LYS A 87 -15.40 17.65 1.76
CA LYS A 87 -14.98 19.07 1.70
C LYS A 87 -13.52 19.21 2.10
N ILE A 88 -13.13 18.67 3.26
CA ILE A 88 -11.75 18.75 3.76
C ILE A 88 -10.76 18.10 2.79
N THR A 89 -11.08 16.93 2.23
CA THR A 89 -10.24 16.26 1.23
C THR A 89 -9.98 17.15 0.01
N ARG A 90 -11.02 17.83 -0.51
CA ARG A 90 -10.85 18.78 -1.62
C ARG A 90 -10.03 20.00 -1.24
N ASP A 91 -10.24 20.55 -0.04
CA ASP A 91 -9.49 21.71 0.46
C ASP A 91 -7.98 21.37 0.62
N LEU A 92 -7.66 20.10 0.87
CA LEU A 92 -6.28 19.56 0.89
C LEU A 92 -5.72 19.23 -0.51
N GLY A 93 -6.52 19.42 -1.57
CA GLY A 93 -6.16 19.10 -2.95
C GLY A 93 -6.20 17.60 -3.29
N GLY A 94 -6.77 16.77 -2.42
CA GLY A 94 -6.95 15.34 -2.65
C GLY A 94 -8.30 14.98 -3.28
N ASP A 95 -8.45 13.71 -3.59
CA ASP A 95 -9.67 13.12 -4.15
C ASP A 95 -10.34 12.21 -3.14
N ALA A 96 -11.67 12.17 -3.11
CA ALA A 96 -12.41 11.37 -2.14
C ALA A 96 -13.26 10.29 -2.84
N PHE A 97 -13.16 9.06 -2.38
CA PHE A 97 -14.01 7.95 -2.82
C PHE A 97 -14.64 7.23 -1.63
N SER A 98 -15.80 6.62 -1.86
CA SER A 98 -16.51 5.85 -0.83
C SER A 98 -16.03 4.40 -0.84
N ILE A 99 -15.95 3.79 0.34
CA ILE A 99 -15.67 2.35 0.49
C ILE A 99 -16.70 1.71 1.42
N SER A 100 -16.98 0.41 1.27
CA SER A 100 -17.76 -0.30 2.29
C SER A 100 -16.88 -0.63 3.50
N LYS A 101 -17.49 -0.70 4.68
CA LYS A 101 -16.82 -1.15 5.91
C LYS A 101 -16.18 -2.53 5.75
N THR A 102 -16.88 -3.43 5.07
CA THR A 102 -16.43 -4.82 4.83
C THR A 102 -15.20 -4.91 3.93
N ASN A 103 -14.96 -3.92 3.07
CA ASN A 103 -13.82 -3.93 2.14
C ASN A 103 -12.56 -3.29 2.73
N LYS A 104 -12.61 -2.73 3.94
CA LYS A 104 -11.49 -1.98 4.53
C LYS A 104 -10.23 -2.81 4.72
N ILE A 105 -10.36 -4.07 5.11
CA ILE A 105 -9.19 -4.96 5.28
C ILE A 105 -8.49 -5.20 3.93
N ALA A 106 -9.24 -5.50 2.88
CA ALA A 106 -8.67 -5.67 1.53
C ALA A 106 -8.04 -4.36 1.02
N TYR A 107 -8.69 -3.22 1.26
CA TYR A 107 -8.16 -1.90 0.92
C TYR A 107 -6.85 -1.58 1.65
N HIS A 108 -6.77 -1.83 2.97
CA HIS A 108 -5.54 -1.62 3.72
C HIS A 108 -4.43 -2.58 3.25
N ALA A 109 -4.76 -3.84 2.94
CA ALA A 109 -3.79 -4.79 2.39
C ALA A 109 -3.23 -4.29 1.05
N TRP A 110 -4.08 -3.75 0.17
CA TRP A 110 -3.66 -3.11 -1.08
C TRP A 110 -2.69 -1.93 -0.82
N GLY A 111 -2.94 -1.10 0.20
CA GLY A 111 -1.99 -0.07 0.65
C GLY A 111 -0.65 -0.65 1.10
N GLY A 112 -0.67 -1.80 1.78
CA GLY A 112 0.53 -2.56 2.17
C GLY A 112 1.41 -2.95 0.98
N PHE A 113 0.81 -3.43 -0.11
CA PHE A 113 1.52 -3.72 -1.36
C PHE A 113 2.13 -2.46 -1.99
N SER A 114 1.43 -1.33 -1.90
CA SER A 114 1.80 -0.09 -2.59
C SER A 114 2.97 0.65 -1.94
N SER A 115 3.32 0.37 -0.67
CA SER A 115 4.44 1.04 0.01
C SER A 115 5.25 0.13 0.94
N PRO A 116 4.78 -0.33 2.12
CA PRO A 116 5.63 -1.11 3.03
C PRO A 116 6.26 -2.37 2.41
N LEU A 117 5.48 -3.15 1.65
CA LEU A 117 5.97 -4.35 0.98
C LEU A 117 6.84 -4.01 -0.24
N LEU A 118 6.57 -2.90 -0.92
CA LEU A 118 7.46 -2.38 -1.98
C LEU A 118 8.84 -2.05 -1.40
N VAL A 119 8.92 -1.40 -0.23
CA VAL A 119 10.18 -1.15 0.46
C VAL A 119 10.89 -2.45 0.82
N ALA A 120 10.18 -3.45 1.34
CA ALA A 120 10.76 -4.77 1.64
C ALA A 120 11.32 -5.47 0.38
N MET A 121 10.64 -5.34 -0.77
CA MET A 121 11.12 -5.84 -2.05
C MET A 121 12.41 -5.15 -2.48
N LEU A 122 12.47 -3.81 -2.40
CA LEU A 122 13.66 -3.03 -2.75
C LEU A 122 14.86 -3.39 -1.85
N VAL A 123 14.64 -3.54 -0.54
CA VAL A 123 15.69 -3.99 0.39
C VAL A 123 16.15 -5.41 0.07
N THR A 124 15.24 -6.29 -0.35
CA THR A 124 15.60 -7.64 -0.80
C THR A 124 16.49 -7.58 -2.05
N ALA A 125 16.20 -6.68 -2.99
CA ALA A 125 17.04 -6.44 -4.17
C ALA A 125 18.44 -5.91 -3.77
N GLU A 126 18.56 -5.07 -2.73
CA GLU A 126 19.86 -4.66 -2.17
C GLU A 126 20.67 -5.86 -1.64
N ARG A 127 20.01 -6.85 -1.04
CA ARG A 127 20.69 -8.09 -0.61
C ARG A 127 21.24 -8.88 -1.79
N VAL A 128 20.51 -8.92 -2.91
CA VAL A 128 20.98 -9.54 -4.16
C VAL A 128 22.15 -8.74 -4.75
N ALA A 129 22.08 -7.41 -4.75
CA ALA A 129 23.16 -6.55 -5.23
C ALA A 129 24.49 -6.77 -4.48
N LYS A 130 24.43 -7.12 -3.19
CA LYS A 130 25.64 -7.51 -2.43
C LYS A 130 26.36 -8.72 -3.04
N ALA A 131 25.63 -9.71 -3.54
CA ALA A 131 26.23 -10.85 -4.24
C ALA A 131 26.82 -10.48 -5.61
N ALA A 132 26.44 -9.32 -6.17
CA ALA A 132 27.07 -8.71 -7.33
C ALA A 132 28.23 -7.76 -6.97
N GLY A 133 28.68 -7.72 -5.70
CA GLY A 133 29.80 -6.90 -5.25
C GLY A 133 29.46 -5.45 -4.92
N LEU A 134 28.18 -5.09 -4.82
CA LEU A 134 27.74 -3.72 -4.54
C LEU A 134 27.41 -3.49 -3.07
N SER A 135 27.77 -2.32 -2.55
CA SER A 135 27.25 -1.85 -1.25
C SER A 135 25.77 -1.50 -1.34
N ALA A 136 25.08 -1.47 -0.20
CA ALA A 136 23.68 -1.08 -0.13
C ALA A 136 23.42 0.34 -0.66
N ALA A 137 24.33 1.28 -0.40
CA ALA A 137 24.24 2.64 -0.91
C ALA A 137 24.37 2.71 -2.44
N GLN A 138 25.32 1.97 -3.02
CA GLN A 138 25.46 1.85 -4.48
C GLN A 138 24.22 1.20 -5.10
N ALA A 139 23.72 0.12 -4.50
CA ALA A 139 22.52 -0.57 -4.96
C ALA A 139 21.33 0.39 -5.03
N ARG A 140 21.05 1.14 -3.95
CA ARG A 140 19.96 2.15 -3.96
C ARG A 140 20.15 3.20 -5.04
N LYS A 141 21.36 3.75 -5.19
CA LYS A 141 21.66 4.78 -6.21
C LYS A 141 21.44 4.25 -7.62
N ILE A 142 21.90 3.04 -7.92
CA ILE A 142 21.81 2.42 -9.25
C ILE A 142 20.38 1.98 -9.57
N MET A 143 19.64 1.47 -8.57
CA MET A 143 18.26 1.01 -8.77
C MET A 143 17.26 2.16 -8.91
N LEU A 144 17.52 3.32 -8.31
CA LEU A 144 16.53 4.40 -8.25
C LEU A 144 16.04 4.88 -9.63
N PRO A 145 16.91 5.11 -10.64
CA PRO A 145 16.44 5.42 -12.00
C PRO A 145 15.54 4.33 -12.60
N ILE A 146 15.87 3.05 -12.39
CA ILE A 146 15.08 1.91 -12.87
C ILE A 146 13.70 1.90 -12.19
N VAL A 147 13.64 2.07 -10.88
CA VAL A 147 12.37 2.09 -10.13
C VAL A 147 11.48 3.24 -10.59
N ARG A 148 12.03 4.44 -10.76
CA ARG A 148 11.29 5.60 -11.26
C ARG A 148 10.73 5.35 -12.66
N GLN A 149 11.54 4.84 -13.58
CA GLN A 149 11.10 4.55 -14.94
C GLN A 149 10.04 3.44 -14.95
N THR A 150 10.18 2.40 -14.12
CA THR A 150 9.18 1.33 -14.00
C THR A 150 7.83 1.87 -13.54
N LEU A 151 7.79 2.76 -12.54
CA LEU A 151 6.54 3.38 -12.08
C LEU A 151 5.93 4.29 -13.16
N ALA A 152 6.75 5.06 -13.87
CA ALA A 152 6.29 5.89 -14.99
C ALA A 152 5.69 5.03 -16.13
N ASN A 153 6.37 3.94 -16.51
CA ASN A 153 5.88 3.01 -17.52
C ASN A 153 4.57 2.33 -17.07
N TYR A 154 4.47 1.91 -15.80
CA TYR A 154 3.24 1.32 -15.27
C TYR A 154 2.06 2.30 -15.37
N SER A 155 2.29 3.56 -15.00
CA SER A 155 1.27 4.60 -15.08
C SER A 155 0.84 4.93 -16.52
N ALA A 156 1.79 4.94 -17.47
CA ALA A 156 1.51 5.36 -18.85
C ALA A 156 1.04 4.22 -19.77
N LEU A 157 1.59 3.02 -19.60
CA LEU A 157 1.43 1.87 -20.51
C LEU A 157 0.60 0.74 -19.88
N GLY A 158 0.26 0.84 -18.60
CA GLY A 158 -0.39 -0.22 -17.84
C GLY A 158 0.55 -1.40 -17.55
N PRO A 159 0.03 -2.43 -16.83
CA PRO A 159 0.84 -3.55 -16.35
C PRO A 159 1.51 -4.35 -17.47
N ALA A 160 0.79 -4.65 -18.55
CA ALA A 160 1.32 -5.45 -19.66
C ALA A 160 2.42 -4.71 -20.45
N GLY A 161 2.24 -3.41 -20.71
CA GLY A 161 3.22 -2.59 -21.44
C GLY A 161 4.46 -2.23 -20.61
N ALA A 162 4.33 -2.16 -19.29
CA ALA A 162 5.45 -1.90 -18.39
C ALA A 162 6.28 -3.15 -18.06
N PHE A 163 5.76 -4.36 -18.33
CA PHE A 163 6.42 -5.60 -17.96
C PHE A 163 7.53 -5.98 -18.95
N SER A 164 8.73 -6.21 -18.43
CA SER A 164 9.94 -6.49 -19.23
C SER A 164 10.80 -7.59 -18.61
N GLY A 165 11.92 -7.93 -19.28
CA GLY A 165 12.90 -8.89 -18.78
C GLY A 165 12.69 -10.33 -19.24
N PRO A 166 13.35 -11.31 -18.60
CA PRO A 166 13.42 -12.68 -19.11
C PRO A 166 12.08 -13.44 -19.01
N ILE A 167 11.20 -13.08 -18.08
CA ILE A 167 9.90 -13.77 -17.91
C ILE A 167 8.98 -13.47 -19.10
N VAL A 168 8.83 -12.21 -19.50
CA VAL A 168 7.99 -11.85 -20.66
C VAL A 168 8.50 -12.50 -21.96
N ARG A 169 9.84 -12.58 -22.12
CA ARG A 169 10.48 -13.19 -23.28
C ARG A 169 10.45 -14.73 -23.28
N GLY A 170 10.23 -15.36 -22.12
CA GLY A 170 10.22 -16.82 -21.99
C GLY A 170 11.61 -17.44 -21.81
N ASP A 171 12.59 -16.67 -21.34
CA ASP A 171 14.01 -17.04 -21.24
C ASP A 171 14.27 -17.96 -20.03
N VAL A 172 13.78 -19.21 -20.11
CA VAL A 172 13.94 -20.24 -19.06
C VAL A 172 15.40 -20.39 -18.59
N PRO A 173 16.43 -20.44 -19.47
CA PRO A 173 17.82 -20.59 -19.03
C PRO A 173 18.32 -19.43 -18.17
N VAL A 174 17.87 -18.20 -18.44
CA VAL A 174 18.24 -17.01 -17.66
C VAL A 174 17.59 -17.08 -16.28
N VAL A 175 16.29 -17.38 -16.21
CA VAL A 175 15.58 -17.53 -14.93
C VAL A 175 16.19 -18.66 -14.10
N GLN A 176 16.62 -19.76 -14.71
CA GLN A 176 17.29 -20.85 -14.01
C GLN A 176 18.63 -20.40 -13.43
N LYS A 177 19.42 -19.61 -14.18
CA LYS A 177 20.67 -19.01 -13.67
C LYS A 177 20.40 -18.08 -12.49
N HIS A 178 19.36 -17.25 -12.55
CA HIS A 178 18.96 -16.40 -11.42
C HIS A 178 18.66 -17.24 -10.18
N LEU A 179 17.80 -18.25 -10.29
CA LEU A 179 17.41 -19.11 -9.17
C LEU A 179 18.61 -19.83 -8.55
N ARG A 180 19.56 -20.31 -9.37
CA ARG A 180 20.82 -20.90 -8.87
C ARG A 180 21.65 -19.89 -8.08
N THR A 181 21.85 -18.68 -8.59
CA THR A 181 22.57 -17.63 -7.85
C THR A 181 21.88 -17.30 -6.53
N LEU A 182 20.54 -17.21 -6.54
CA LEU A 182 19.75 -16.88 -5.36
C LEU A 182 19.67 -18.01 -4.33
N GLN A 183 20.13 -19.24 -4.62
CA GLN A 183 20.22 -20.31 -3.61
C GLN A 183 21.06 -19.89 -2.39
N LYS A 184 22.07 -19.02 -2.60
CA LYS A 184 22.92 -18.48 -1.53
C LYS A 184 22.26 -17.34 -0.73
N ILE A 185 21.06 -16.92 -1.12
CA ILE A 185 20.29 -15.84 -0.49
C ILE A 185 18.82 -16.29 -0.34
N PRO A 186 18.52 -17.23 0.58
CA PRO A 186 17.26 -17.97 0.58
C PRO A 186 16.00 -17.09 0.55
N ARG A 187 15.95 -16.04 1.37
CA ARG A 187 14.81 -15.11 1.40
C ARG A 187 14.63 -14.37 0.07
N ALA A 188 15.72 -14.02 -0.62
CA ALA A 188 15.63 -13.39 -1.94
C ALA A 188 15.16 -14.38 -3.02
N LYS A 189 15.56 -15.66 -2.92
CA LYS A 189 15.03 -16.72 -3.78
C LYS A 189 13.51 -16.87 -3.62
N GLU A 190 13.02 -16.89 -2.38
CA GLU A 190 11.58 -16.99 -2.08
C GLU A 190 10.80 -15.80 -2.67
N VAL A 191 11.27 -14.57 -2.42
CA VAL A 191 10.64 -13.36 -2.96
C VAL A 191 10.66 -13.35 -4.48
N TYR A 192 11.79 -13.69 -5.10
CA TYR A 192 11.89 -13.81 -6.56
C TYR A 192 10.90 -14.86 -7.11
N GLY A 193 10.81 -16.03 -6.47
CA GLY A 193 9.90 -17.10 -6.85
C GLY A 193 8.44 -16.67 -6.78
N ALA A 194 8.01 -16.08 -5.65
CA ALA A 194 6.64 -15.61 -5.46
C ALA A 194 6.25 -14.53 -6.49
N LEU A 195 7.13 -13.56 -6.74
CA LEU A 195 6.89 -12.51 -7.73
C LEU A 195 6.88 -13.07 -9.16
N ALA A 196 7.76 -14.01 -9.48
CA ALA A 196 7.78 -14.66 -10.80
C ALA A 196 6.52 -15.50 -11.04
N GLN A 197 6.04 -16.22 -10.02
CA GLN A 197 4.78 -16.96 -10.10
C GLN A 197 3.58 -16.01 -10.29
N ALA A 198 3.50 -14.92 -9.51
CA ALA A 198 2.47 -13.90 -9.69
C ALA A 198 2.54 -13.26 -11.09
N ALA A 199 3.74 -13.00 -11.61
CA ALA A 199 3.90 -12.50 -12.97
C ALA A 199 3.39 -13.48 -14.04
N LEU A 200 3.64 -14.79 -13.88
CA LEU A 200 3.11 -15.79 -14.81
C LEU A 200 1.59 -15.92 -14.76
N GLU A 201 0.98 -15.58 -13.63
CA GLU A 201 -0.46 -15.58 -13.45
C GLU A 201 -1.12 -14.34 -14.07
N TYR A 202 -0.59 -13.15 -13.78
CA TYR A 202 -1.27 -11.89 -14.07
C TYR A 202 -0.69 -11.09 -15.26
N LEU A 203 0.48 -11.45 -15.79
CA LEU A 203 1.20 -10.68 -16.81
C LEU A 203 1.51 -11.49 -18.07
N PRO A 204 1.73 -10.82 -19.22
CA PRO A 204 2.13 -11.51 -20.45
C PRO A 204 3.46 -12.23 -20.28
N ALA A 205 3.53 -13.48 -20.71
CA ALA A 205 4.75 -14.27 -20.71
C ALA A 205 4.75 -15.30 -21.83
N ARG A 206 5.89 -15.42 -22.52
CA ARG A 206 6.16 -16.52 -23.45
C ARG A 206 6.67 -17.74 -22.68
N ASN A 207 6.55 -18.93 -23.28
CA ASN A 207 7.00 -20.20 -22.69
C ASN A 207 6.56 -20.40 -21.22
N ARG A 208 5.28 -20.09 -20.91
CA ARG A 208 4.73 -20.21 -19.55
C ARG A 208 4.91 -21.61 -18.97
N LYS A 209 4.74 -22.66 -19.78
CA LYS A 209 4.91 -24.05 -19.34
C LYS A 209 6.32 -24.34 -18.83
N GLY A 210 7.35 -23.89 -19.56
CA GLY A 210 8.74 -24.06 -19.15
C GLY A 210 9.06 -23.27 -17.87
N LEU A 211 8.60 -22.03 -17.78
CA LEU A 211 8.80 -21.19 -16.59
C LEU A 211 8.06 -21.72 -15.36
N LYS A 212 6.81 -22.19 -15.49
CA LYS A 212 6.04 -22.80 -14.40
C LYS A 212 6.72 -24.08 -13.90
N LYS A 213 7.19 -24.95 -14.80
CA LYS A 213 7.94 -26.17 -14.43
C LYS A 213 9.21 -25.82 -13.64
N LEU A 214 9.93 -24.77 -14.06
CA LEU A 214 11.15 -24.33 -13.38
C LEU A 214 10.86 -23.77 -11.98
N LEU A 215 9.78 -22.99 -11.79
CA LEU A 215 9.43 -22.35 -10.52
C LEU A 215 8.73 -23.28 -9.51
N ALA A 216 8.37 -24.49 -9.93
CA ALA A 216 7.76 -25.51 -9.08
C ALA A 216 8.78 -26.42 -8.37
N GLY A 217 10.06 -26.37 -8.76
CA GLY A 217 11.17 -27.10 -8.13
C GLY A 217 12.14 -26.18 -7.39
#